data_AF-A0AAV8WX88-F1
#
_entry.id   AF-A0AAV8WX88-F1
#
_cell.length_a   1.000
_cell.length_b   1.000
_cell.length_c   1.000
_cell.angle_alpha   90.00
_cell.angle_beta   90.00
_cell.angle_gamma   90.00
#
_symmetry.space_group_name_H-M   'P 1'
#
loop_
_entity.id
_entity.type
_entity.pdbx_description
1 polymer ?
#
loop_
_entity_poly.entity_id
_entity_poly.type
_entity_poly.pdbx_seq_one_letter_code
_entity_poly.pdbx_strand_id
1 'polypeptide(L)'
;MSLLPEMYEDVKKRLHAAYETNAKQYNVRKRPLRFSQGDIVWKKNHFLSDASKHFSKKLAPKYSASRVTKVISPLVYELSDLDNNPLGRWHIKDLKANSCRFDDEPL
;
A
#
# COMPACT_ATOMS: atom_id res chain seq x y z
N MET A 1 -38.92 3.97 34.62
CA MET A 1 -37.93 3.51 33.63
C MET A 1 -37.24 4.73 33.07
N SER A 2 -35.91 4.81 33.16
CA SER A 2 -35.16 6.01 32.79
C SER A 2 -35.02 6.11 31.27
N LEU A 3 -35.48 7.22 30.70
CA LEU A 3 -35.52 7.52 29.25
C LEU A 3 -34.12 7.67 28.63
N LEU A 4 -33.13 8.05 29.44
CA LEU A 4 -31.75 8.34 29.01
C LEU A 4 -30.98 7.10 28.48
N PRO A 5 -30.92 5.96 29.19
CA PRO A 5 -30.23 4.77 28.70
C PRO A 5 -30.86 4.17 27.44
N GLU A 6 -32.18 4.24 27.30
CA GLU A 6 -32.89 3.74 26.11
C GLU A 6 -32.57 4.59 24.86
N MET A 7 -32.63 5.92 25.00
CA MET A 7 -32.26 6.85 23.93
C MET A 7 -30.78 6.70 23.52
N TYR A 8 -29.89 6.45 24.48
CA TYR A 8 -28.48 6.22 24.20
C TYR A 8 -28.24 4.96 23.35
N GLU A 9 -28.89 3.85 23.70
CA GLU A 9 -28.80 2.60 22.93
C GLU A 9 -29.36 2.75 21.52
N ASP A 10 -30.46 3.51 21.36
CA ASP A 10 -31.04 3.79 20.05
C ASP A 10 -30.12 4.65 19.17
N VAL A 11 -29.49 5.68 19.74
CA VAL A 11 -28.49 6.49 19.02
C VAL A 11 -27.30 5.63 18.60
N LYS A 12 -26.79 4.78 19.50
CA LYS A 12 -25.67 3.88 19.24
C LYS A 12 -25.96 2.91 18.09
N LYS A 13 -27.16 2.30 18.07
CA LYS A 13 -27.61 1.42 16.99
C LYS A 13 -27.64 2.14 15.65
N ARG A 14 -28.20 3.36 15.61
CA ARG A 14 -28.30 4.18 14.39
C ARG A 14 -26.92 4.56 13.87
N LEU A 15 -25.99 4.96 14.76
CA LEU A 15 -24.61 5.25 14.39
C LEU A 15 -23.90 4.02 13.81
N HIS A 16 -24.12 2.84 14.39
CA HIS A 16 -23.55 1.59 13.90
C HIS A 16 -24.06 1.25 12.50
N ALA A 17 -25.37 1.32 12.28
CA ALA A 17 -25.97 1.07 10.95
C ALA A 17 -25.47 2.07 9.89
N ALA A 18 -25.33 3.34 10.25
CA ALA A 18 -24.76 4.36 9.37
C ALA A 18 -23.28 4.05 9.05
N TYR A 19 -22.50 3.65 10.05
CA TYR A 19 -21.11 3.23 9.88
C TYR A 19 -21.00 2.05 8.91
N GLU A 20 -21.79 0.99 9.09
CA GLU A 20 -21.76 -0.17 8.20
C GLU A 20 -22.11 0.18 6.75
N THR A 21 -23.12 1.02 6.56
CA THR A 21 -23.56 1.46 5.22
C THR A 21 -22.44 2.24 4.52
N ASN A 22 -21.84 3.19 5.24
CA ASN A 22 -20.73 4.00 4.74
C ASN A 22 -19.50 3.14 4.47
N ALA A 23 -19.16 2.21 5.37
CA ALA A 23 -18.03 1.30 5.24
C ALA A 23 -18.18 0.38 4.03
N LYS A 24 -19.38 -0.15 3.78
CA LYS A 24 -19.66 -0.96 2.57
C LYS A 24 -19.38 -0.14 1.32
N GLN A 25 -19.96 1.04 1.19
CA GLN A 25 -19.79 1.89 0.01
C GLN A 25 -18.33 2.34 -0.19
N TYR A 26 -17.65 2.74 0.88
CA TYR A 26 -16.26 3.18 0.84
C TYR A 26 -15.30 2.04 0.45
N ASN A 27 -15.52 0.83 0.96
CA ASN A 27 -14.63 -0.31 0.74
C ASN A 27 -14.85 -1.04 -0.59
N VAL A 28 -15.96 -0.83 -1.32
CA VAL A 28 -16.28 -1.53 -2.58
C VAL A 28 -15.14 -1.50 -3.61
N ARG A 29 -14.41 -0.39 -3.72
CA ARG A 29 -13.32 -0.22 -4.70
C ARG A 29 -11.93 -0.52 -4.13
N LYS A 30 -11.84 -0.91 -2.86
CA LYS A 30 -10.55 -1.17 -2.21
C LYS A 30 -10.06 -2.56 -2.59
N ARG A 31 -9.00 -2.64 -3.38
CA ARG A 31 -8.27 -3.90 -3.61
C ARG A 31 -7.32 -4.13 -2.42
N PRO A 32 -7.47 -5.21 -1.65
CA PRO A 32 -6.60 -5.47 -0.51
C PRO A 32 -5.24 -5.98 -1.03
N LEU A 33 -4.37 -5.05 -1.41
CA LEU A 33 -2.95 -5.35 -1.59
C LEU A 33 -2.31 -5.44 -0.20
N ARG A 34 -1.59 -6.52 0.07
CA ARG A 34 -0.81 -6.72 1.30
C ARG A 34 0.51 -7.35 0.92
N PHE A 35 1.56 -6.98 1.64
CA PHE A 35 2.89 -7.54 1.47
C PHE A 35 3.38 -8.11 2.79
N SER A 36 4.19 -9.14 2.70
CA SER A 36 4.91 -9.77 3.79
C SER A 36 6.36 -9.33 3.80
N GLN A 37 7.01 -9.45 4.95
CA GLN A 37 8.46 -9.30 5.04
C GLN A 37 9.15 -10.32 4.12
N GLY A 38 10.13 -9.87 3.33
CA GLY A 38 10.84 -10.67 2.33
C GLY A 38 10.28 -10.55 0.92
N ASP A 39 9.05 -10.05 0.73
CA ASP A 39 8.46 -9.92 -0.60
C ASP A 39 9.25 -8.96 -1.49
N ILE A 40 9.42 -9.34 -2.76
CA ILE A 40 9.93 -8.45 -3.80
C ILE A 40 8.75 -7.68 -4.39
N VAL A 41 8.85 -6.35 -4.32
CA VAL A 41 7.83 -5.41 -4.78
C VAL A 41 8.44 -4.40 -5.75
N TRP A 42 7.61 -3.86 -6.64
CA TRP A 42 8.00 -2.77 -7.51
C TRP A 42 7.66 -1.43 -6.86
N LYS A 43 8.69 -0.68 -6.49
CA LYS A 43 8.61 0.66 -5.90
C LYS A 43 8.65 1.73 -6.98
N LYS A 44 7.77 2.71 -6.91
CA LYS A 44 7.76 3.84 -7.85
C LYS A 44 8.97 4.77 -7.63
N ASN A 45 9.64 5.13 -8.71
CA ASN A 45 10.79 6.04 -8.67
C ASN A 45 10.35 7.50 -8.91
N HIS A 46 10.98 8.42 -8.19
CA HIS A 46 10.72 9.86 -8.27
C HIS A 46 12.00 10.61 -8.65
N PHE A 47 12.55 10.34 -9.83
CA PHE A 47 13.74 11.04 -10.31
C PHE A 47 13.47 12.53 -10.61
N LEU A 48 14.51 13.35 -10.54
CA LEU A 48 14.55 14.70 -11.09
C LEU A 48 15.40 14.68 -12.37
N SER A 49 15.01 15.46 -13.38
CA SER A 49 15.85 15.66 -14.56
C SER A 49 17.05 16.49 -14.18
N ASP A 50 18.21 16.15 -14.73
CA ASP A 50 19.46 16.85 -14.48
C ASP A 50 20.19 17.05 -15.81
N ALA A 51 20.14 18.28 -16.33
CA ALA A 51 20.77 18.62 -17.60
C ALA A 51 22.29 18.51 -17.55
N SER A 52 22.91 18.79 -16.39
CA SER A 52 24.37 18.71 -16.23
C SER A 52 24.89 17.28 -16.39
N LYS A 53 24.08 16.31 -15.97
CA LYS A 53 24.35 14.86 -16.10
C LYS A 53 23.76 14.25 -17.37
N HIS A 54 23.23 15.08 -18.27
CA HIS A 54 22.52 14.63 -19.48
C HIS A 54 21.38 13.64 -19.17
N PHE A 55 20.77 13.76 -17.98
CA PHE A 55 19.78 12.83 -17.47
C PHE A 55 18.37 13.37 -17.62
N SER A 56 17.57 12.68 -18.43
CA SER A 56 16.16 13.02 -18.65
C SER A 56 15.25 12.07 -17.89
N LYS A 57 14.51 12.57 -16.90
CA LYS A 57 13.49 11.83 -16.14
C LYS A 57 12.50 11.07 -17.03
N LYS A 58 12.19 11.61 -18.21
CA LYS A 58 11.25 11.01 -19.18
C LYS A 58 11.72 9.63 -19.68
N LEU A 59 13.03 9.40 -19.72
CA LEU A 59 13.65 8.15 -20.16
C LEU A 59 14.01 7.21 -19.00
N ALA A 60 13.81 7.65 -17.76
CA ALA A 60 14.20 6.90 -16.59
C ALA A 60 13.18 5.81 -16.22
N PRO A 61 13.62 4.68 -15.63
CA PRO A 61 12.73 3.58 -15.25
C PRO A 61 11.73 4.02 -14.17
N LYS A 62 10.44 3.90 -14.46
CA LYS A 62 9.36 4.37 -13.58
C LYS A 62 9.25 3.60 -12.26
N TYR A 63 9.69 2.35 -12.25
CA TYR A 63 9.66 1.47 -11.08
C TYR A 63 11.03 0.80 -10.89
N SER A 64 11.41 0.55 -9.64
CA SER A 64 12.57 -0.25 -9.23
C SER A 64 12.12 -1.44 -8.40
N ALA A 65 12.82 -2.55 -8.51
CA ALA A 65 12.59 -3.69 -7.61
C ALA A 65 13.10 -3.34 -6.21
N SER A 66 12.39 -3.74 -5.17
CA SER A 66 12.75 -3.52 -3.78
C SER A 66 12.22 -4.67 -2.92
N ARG A 67 12.87 -4.94 -1.80
CA ARG A 67 12.48 -5.97 -0.85
C ARG A 67 11.78 -5.34 0.34
N VAL A 68 10.68 -5.94 0.80
CA VAL A 68 10.00 -5.50 2.02
C VAL A 68 10.79 -5.99 3.23
N THR A 69 11.35 -5.07 4.00
CA THR A 69 12.12 -5.41 5.22
C THR A 69 11.25 -5.45 6.45
N LYS A 70 10.19 -4.64 6.53
CA LYS A 70 9.28 -4.61 7.68
C LYS A 70 7.90 -4.10 7.30
N VAL A 71 6.86 -4.71 7.87
CA VAL A 71 5.48 -4.20 7.79
C VAL A 71 5.24 -3.28 8.98
N ILE A 72 5.04 -1.99 8.74
CA ILE A 72 4.80 -1.00 9.82
C ILE A 72 3.31 -0.85 10.07
N SER A 73 2.53 -0.73 9.00
CA SER A 73 1.06 -0.64 9.05
C SER A 73 0.47 -1.21 7.76
N PRO A 74 -0.86 -1.38 7.67
CA PRO A 74 -1.50 -1.86 6.44
C PRO A 74 -1.20 -1.00 5.19
N LEU A 75 -0.78 0.26 5.39
CA LEU A 75 -0.50 1.21 4.33
C LEU A 75 0.99 1.57 4.20
N VAL A 76 1.83 1.26 5.19
CA VAL A 76 3.23 1.71 5.25
C VAL A 76 4.16 0.52 5.47
N TYR A 77 5.14 0.41 4.59
CA TYR A 77 6.13 -0.66 4.56
C TYR A 77 7.54 -0.05 4.59
N GLU A 78 8.47 -0.72 5.25
CA GLU A 78 9.88 -0.41 5.15
C GLU A 78 10.50 -1.26 4.04
N LEU A 79 11.31 -0.64 3.19
CA LEU A 79 11.90 -1.29 2.03
C LEU A 79 13.43 -1.22 2.07
N SER A 80 14.07 -2.19 1.42
CA SER A 80 15.46 -2.14 1.01
C SER A 80 15.58 -2.35 -0.49
N ASP A 81 16.73 -1.96 -1.03
CA ASP A 81 17.15 -2.40 -2.35
C ASP A 81 17.43 -3.91 -2.35
N LEU A 82 17.63 -4.48 -3.54
CA LEU A 82 18.01 -5.89 -3.68
C LEU A 82 19.35 -6.20 -3.00
N ASP A 83 20.26 -5.21 -2.98
CA ASP A 83 21.56 -5.24 -2.30
C ASP A 83 21.48 -4.95 -0.79
N ASN A 84 20.28 -4.95 -0.20
CA ASN A 84 20.01 -4.70 1.23
C ASN A 84 20.28 -3.27 1.74
N ASN A 85 20.46 -2.30 0.84
CA ASN A 85 20.52 -0.89 1.23
C ASN A 85 19.13 -0.39 1.67
N PRO A 86 18.97 0.24 2.85
CA PRO A 86 17.67 0.70 3.32
C PRO A 86 17.14 1.87 2.47
N LEU A 87 15.92 1.73 1.94
CA LEU A 87 15.21 2.74 1.15
C LEU A 87 14.20 3.55 1.98
N GLY A 88 14.03 3.19 3.26
CA GLY A 88 13.13 3.85 4.21
C GLY A 88 11.68 3.38 4.10
N ARG A 89 10.76 4.25 4.53
CA ARG A 89 9.33 3.94 4.65
C ARG A 89 8.55 4.40 3.42
N TRP A 90 7.70 3.53 2.90
CA TRP A 90 6.95 3.74 1.66
C TRP A 90 5.48 3.41 1.84
N HIS A 91 4.62 4.22 1.21
CA HIS A 91 3.18 4.00 1.21
C HIS A 91 2.79 2.98 0.14
N ILE A 92 1.83 2.09 0.45
CA ILE A 92 1.38 1.00 -0.42
C ILE A 92 0.93 1.46 -1.81
N LYS A 93 0.45 2.70 -1.93
CA LYS A 93 0.06 3.34 -3.20
C LYS A 93 1.20 3.42 -4.22
N ASP A 94 2.43 3.53 -3.74
CA ASP A 94 3.62 3.64 -4.59
C ASP A 94 4.30 2.28 -4.81
N LEU A 95 3.68 1.21 -4.31
CA LEU A 95 4.13 -0.16 -4.44
C LEU A 95 3.22 -0.94 -5.38
N LYS A 96 3.81 -1.87 -6.12
CA LYS A 96 3.10 -2.85 -6.93
C LYS A 96 3.61 -4.24 -6.59
N ALA A 97 2.70 -5.21 -6.57
CA ALA A 97 3.09 -6.61 -6.50
C ALA A 97 3.96 -6.95 -7.71
N ASN A 98 4.99 -7.77 -7.49
CA ASN A 98 5.72 -8.38 -8.58
C ASN A 98 4.82 -9.44 -9.22
N SER A 99 3.98 -9.04 -10.19
CA SER A 99 3.14 -9.94 -10.97
C SER A 99 3.97 -10.67 -12.03
N CYS A 100 5.03 -11.34 -11.59
CA CYS A 100 5.73 -12.33 -12.38
C CYS A 100 5.25 -13.69 -11.89
N ARG A 101 4.27 -14.26 -12.60
CA ARG A 101 4.21 -15.72 -12.74
C ARG A 101 5.54 -16.11 -13.38
N PHE A 102 6.41 -16.75 -12.63
CA PHE A 102 7.40 -17.61 -13.25
C PHE A 102 6.58 -18.81 -13.72
N ASP A 103 6.23 -18.84 -14.99
CA ASP A 103 5.81 -20.10 -15.59
C ASP A 103 7.04 -21.02 -15.46
N ASP A 104 6.92 -22.03 -14.61
CA ASP A 104 7.89 -23.10 -14.46
C ASP A 104 8.00 -23.84 -15.81
N GLU A 105 8.96 -23.45 -16.67
CA GLU A 105 9.42 -24.29 -17.78
C GLU A 105 10.83 -24.83 -17.45
N PRO A 106 10.97 -26.13 -17.18
CA PRO A 106 12.27 -26.77 -17.12
C PRO A 106 12.75 -27.11 -18.55
N LEU A 107 14.00 -26.76 -18.85
CA LEU A 107 14.79 -27.38 -19.93
C LEU A 107 15.63 -28.51 -19.35
#